data_AF-M6HJ98-F1
#
_entry.id   AF-M6HJ98-F1
#
_cell.length_a   1.000
_cell.length_b   1.000
_cell.length_c   1.000
_cell.angle_alpha   90.00
_cell.angle_beta   90.00
_cell.angle_gamma   90.00
#
_symmetry.space_group_name_H-M   'P 1'
#
loop_
_entity.id
_entity.type
_entity.pdbx_description
1 polymer ?
#
loop_
_entity_poly.entity_id
_entity_poly.type
_entity_poly.pdbx_seq_one_letter_code
_entity_poly.pdbx_strand_id
1 'polypeptide(L)'
;MAASTLKNLKIIQSPMGKIGVLVCADSWYPEVYEIFKKQNVNFVVVPSYVAPDGAMSEVWKGYNGSKNPTDIRLEDVHRISEGEAWLKYALAGRILKSGATHGMNVFLRGSLWDLGSDGEIILVHRSMVRTFPKIYGASIVNLWLD
;
A
#
# COMPACT_ATOMS: atom_id res chain seq x y z
N MET A 1 -10.39 4.87 6.70
CA MET A 1 -9.66 5.69 7.68
C MET A 1 -8.91 6.77 6.91
N ALA A 2 -8.82 8.00 7.42
CA ALA A 2 -8.06 9.06 6.74
C ALA A 2 -6.55 8.81 6.85
N ALA A 3 -5.78 9.32 5.89
CA ALA A 3 -4.32 9.33 5.99
C ALA A 3 -3.84 10.25 7.11
N SER A 4 -2.68 9.92 7.68
CA SER A 4 -2.02 10.74 8.68
C SER A 4 -1.37 11.98 8.04
N THR A 5 -1.05 12.97 8.88
CA THR A 5 -0.32 14.15 8.41
C THR A 5 1.15 13.81 8.14
N LEU A 6 1.79 14.52 7.20
CA LEU A 6 3.21 14.33 6.87
C LEU A 6 4.15 14.53 8.06
N LYS A 7 3.75 15.27 9.11
CA LYS A 7 4.53 15.44 10.34
C LYS A 7 4.72 14.14 11.12
N ASN A 8 3.83 13.17 10.93
CA ASN A 8 3.86 11.88 11.61
C ASN A 8 4.58 10.80 10.80
N LEU A 9 5.03 11.11 9.58
CA LEU A 9 5.68 10.15 8.69
C LEU A 9 6.89 9.52 9.38
N LYS A 10 6.89 8.19 9.48
CA LYS A 10 7.94 7.43 10.16
C LYS A 10 8.92 6.84 9.17
N ILE A 11 10.20 7.11 9.42
CA ILE A 11 11.33 6.45 8.76
C ILE A 11 12.17 5.83 9.86
N ILE A 12 12.41 4.52 9.74
CA ILE A 12 13.16 3.73 10.71
C ILE A 12 14.53 3.43 10.11
N GLN A 13 15.59 3.72 10.86
CA GLN A 13 16.94 3.29 10.49
C GLN A 13 17.13 1.83 10.91
N SER A 14 17.61 1.00 9.98
CA SER A 14 18.00 -0.38 10.24
C SER A 14 19.41 -0.65 9.67
N PRO A 15 20.05 -1.78 10.03
CA PRO A 15 21.31 -2.19 9.40
C PRO A 15 21.23 -2.38 7.89
N MET A 16 20.04 -2.69 7.35
CA MET A 16 19.82 -2.90 5.91
C MET A 16 19.56 -1.58 5.17
N GLY A 17 19.34 -0.48 5.89
CA GLY A 17 18.98 0.82 5.34
C GLY A 17 17.77 1.45 6.01
N LYS A 18 17.25 2.51 5.41
CA LYS A 18 16.08 3.25 5.89
C LYS A 18 14.78 2.63 5.40
N ILE A 19 13.85 2.39 6.32
CA ILE A 19 12.54 1.81 6.07
C ILE A 19 11.48 2.90 6.27
N GLY A 20 10.75 3.25 5.21
CA GLY A 20 9.55 4.06 5.28
C GLY A 20 8.34 3.21 5.64
N VAL A 21 7.54 3.66 6.61
CA VAL A 21 6.31 2.96 7.02
C VAL A 21 5.11 3.84 6.68
N LEU A 22 4.17 3.29 5.91
CA LEU A 22 2.91 3.95 5.53
C LEU A 22 1.75 3.08 6.00
N VAL A 23 0.81 3.61 6.79
CA VAL A 23 -0.31 2.80 7.27
C VAL A 23 -1.48 2.94 6.31
N CYS A 24 -1.82 1.86 5.61
CA CYS A 24 -3.00 1.75 4.76
C CYS A 24 -3.16 2.95 3.81
N ALA A 25 -4.12 3.81 4.12
CA ALA A 25 -4.41 5.10 3.52
C ALA A 25 -3.19 5.97 3.18
N ASP A 26 -2.15 5.99 4.01
CA ASP A 26 -0.97 6.84 3.80
C ASP A 26 -0.27 6.53 2.46
N SER A 27 -0.32 5.28 2.01
CA SER A 27 0.27 4.83 0.74
C SER A 27 -0.42 5.40 -0.50
N TRP A 28 -1.62 5.94 -0.34
CA TRP A 28 -2.40 6.56 -1.39
C TRP A 28 -2.05 8.02 -1.62
N TYR A 29 -1.05 8.61 -0.94
CA TYR A 29 -0.68 10.03 -1.15
C TYR A 29 0.69 10.15 -1.82
N PRO A 30 0.85 10.93 -2.91
CA PRO A 30 2.13 11.00 -3.63
C PRO A 30 3.24 11.69 -2.80
N GLU A 31 2.88 12.60 -1.90
CA GLU A 31 3.80 13.45 -1.15
C GLU A 31 4.73 12.64 -0.23
N VAL A 32 4.26 11.51 0.32
CA VAL A 32 5.11 10.67 1.18
C VAL A 32 6.26 10.04 0.40
N TYR A 33 6.04 9.70 -0.87
CA TYR A 33 7.10 9.12 -1.72
C TYR A 33 8.14 10.18 -2.08
N GLU A 34 7.74 11.43 -2.34
CA GLU A 34 8.70 12.52 -2.60
C GLU A 34 9.58 12.82 -1.37
N ILE A 35 9.01 12.72 -0.16
CA ILE A 35 9.79 12.83 1.08
C ILE A 35 10.77 11.66 1.22
N PHE A 36 10.31 10.44 0.96
CA PHE A 36 11.15 9.24 1.01
C PHE A 36 12.34 9.33 0.05
N LYS A 37 12.15 9.90 -1.14
CA LYS A 37 13.24 10.19 -2.09
C LYS A 37 14.28 11.12 -1.51
N LYS A 38 13.84 12.25 -0.92
CA LYS A 38 14.74 13.23 -0.28
C LYS A 38 15.48 12.65 0.93
N GLN A 39 14.88 11.67 1.59
CA GLN A 39 15.43 11.02 2.79
C GLN A 39 16.26 9.76 2.48
N ASN A 40 16.40 9.38 1.20
CA ASN A 40 17.08 8.16 0.76
C ASN A 40 16.52 6.90 1.43
N VAL A 41 15.20 6.73 1.41
CA VAL A 41 14.54 5.50 1.89
C VAL A 41 14.86 4.34 0.95
N ASN A 42 15.24 3.21 1.53
CA ASN A 42 15.62 2.00 0.81
C ASN A 42 14.44 1.04 0.63
N PHE A 43 13.54 0.98 1.63
CA PHE A 43 12.41 0.06 1.71
C PHE A 43 11.12 0.78 2.09
N VAL A 44 9.99 0.37 1.53
CA VAL A 44 8.67 0.88 1.95
C VAL A 44 7.77 -0.28 2.37
N VAL A 45 7.27 -0.24 3.61
CA VAL A 45 6.32 -1.24 4.13
C VAL A 45 4.97 -0.60 4.41
N VAL A 46 3.91 -1.30 4.01
CA VAL A 46 2.53 -0.80 4.06
C VAL A 46 1.61 -1.83 4.72
N PRO A 47 1.49 -1.85 6.05
CA PRO A 47 0.42 -2.59 6.70
C PRO A 47 -0.93 -1.95 6.38
N SER A 48 -1.88 -2.75 5.91
CA SER A 48 -3.20 -2.30 5.44
C SER A 48 -4.31 -3.20 5.97
N TYR A 49 -5.54 -2.72 5.90
CA TYR A 49 -6.73 -3.50 6.16
C TYR A 49 -7.84 -3.02 5.23
N VAL A 50 -8.48 -3.97 4.55
CA VAL A 50 -9.61 -3.73 3.67
C VAL A 50 -10.71 -4.68 4.09
N ALA A 51 -11.93 -4.17 4.14
CA ALA A 51 -13.14 -4.91 4.50
C ALA A 51 -14.30 -4.39 3.64
N PRO A 52 -15.36 -5.19 3.43
CA PRO A 52 -15.54 -6.57 3.90
C PRO A 52 -14.81 -7.61 3.01
N ASP A 53 -15.11 -8.89 3.21
CA ASP A 53 -14.75 -9.94 2.26
C ASP A 53 -15.22 -9.59 0.84
N GLY A 54 -14.38 -9.83 -0.17
CA GLY A 54 -14.69 -9.55 -1.58
C GLY A 54 -14.50 -8.08 -1.99
N ALA A 55 -14.20 -7.18 -1.06
CA ALA A 55 -14.05 -5.75 -1.34
C ALA A 55 -13.04 -5.44 -2.45
N MET A 56 -11.96 -6.23 -2.61
CA MET A 56 -10.99 -5.99 -3.67
C MET A 56 -11.55 -6.18 -5.08
N SER A 57 -12.65 -6.92 -5.23
CA SER A 57 -13.33 -7.17 -6.52
C SER A 57 -14.44 -6.15 -6.81
N GLU A 58 -14.83 -5.37 -5.81
CA GLU A 58 -15.84 -4.33 -5.97
C GLU A 58 -15.32 -3.16 -6.82
N VAL A 59 -16.23 -2.46 -7.48
CA VAL A 59 -15.90 -1.27 -8.25
C VAL A 59 -15.40 -0.17 -7.30
N TRP A 60 -14.21 0.36 -7.60
CA TRP A 60 -13.59 1.44 -6.83
C TRP A 60 -14.42 2.72 -6.96
N LYS A 61 -14.83 3.28 -5.81
CA LYS A 61 -15.66 4.49 -5.74
C LYS A 61 -14.85 5.77 -5.57
N GLY A 62 -13.54 5.68 -5.75
CA GLY A 62 -12.60 6.70 -5.33
C GLY A 62 -12.10 6.44 -3.91
N TYR A 63 -11.12 7.22 -3.48
CA TYR A 63 -10.52 7.08 -2.18
C TYR A 63 -11.55 7.37 -1.07
N ASN A 64 -11.58 6.50 -0.06
CA ASN A 64 -12.50 6.58 1.07
C ASN A 64 -11.78 7.04 2.34
N GLY A 65 -12.27 8.12 2.96
CA GLY A 65 -11.78 8.64 4.25
C GLY A 65 -11.21 10.05 4.21
N SER A 66 -10.94 10.59 3.02
CA SER A 66 -10.56 12.00 2.78
C SER A 66 -10.69 12.32 1.29
N LYS A 67 -10.32 13.54 0.88
CA LYS A 67 -10.31 13.92 -0.54
C LYS A 67 -9.34 13.02 -1.31
N ASN A 68 -9.77 12.63 -2.52
CA ASN A 68 -8.91 11.97 -3.51
C ASN A 68 -7.58 12.74 -3.66
N PRO A 69 -6.44 12.03 -3.67
CA PRO A 69 -5.16 12.60 -4.08
C PRO A 69 -5.30 13.28 -5.45
N THR A 70 -4.62 14.40 -5.66
CA THR A 70 -4.82 15.23 -6.88
C THR A 70 -4.32 14.56 -8.15
N ASP A 71 -3.48 13.52 -8.03
CA ASP A 71 -2.88 12.78 -9.13
C ASP A 71 -3.67 11.52 -9.55
N ILE A 72 -4.83 11.25 -8.94
CA ILE A 72 -5.69 10.17 -9.42
C ILE A 72 -6.32 10.53 -10.76
N ARG A 73 -6.51 9.54 -11.62
CA ARG A 73 -7.27 9.70 -12.87
C ARG A 73 -8.75 9.51 -12.57
N LEU A 74 -9.54 10.56 -12.80
CA LEU A 74 -10.97 10.54 -12.47
C LEU A 74 -11.75 9.51 -13.29
N GLU A 75 -11.27 9.18 -14.49
CA GLU A 75 -11.86 8.16 -15.35
C GLU A 75 -11.76 6.72 -14.82
N ASP A 76 -10.92 6.48 -13.81
CA ASP A 76 -10.83 5.18 -13.14
C ASP A 76 -11.89 5.03 -12.04
N VAL A 77 -12.38 6.14 -11.49
CA VAL A 77 -13.42 6.16 -10.47
C VAL A 77 -14.70 5.59 -11.08
N HIS A 78 -15.31 4.61 -10.41
CA HIS A 78 -16.45 3.84 -10.89
C HIS A 78 -16.18 2.95 -12.12
N ARG A 79 -14.91 2.69 -12.46
CA ARG A 79 -14.53 1.89 -13.63
C ARG A 79 -13.63 0.70 -13.31
N ILE A 80 -12.62 0.90 -12.47
CA ILE A 80 -11.69 -0.17 -12.05
C ILE A 80 -12.15 -0.79 -10.74
N SER A 81 -11.66 -1.98 -10.43
CA SER A 81 -11.85 -2.60 -9.11
C SER A 81 -11.02 -1.92 -8.01
N GLU A 82 -11.41 -2.10 -6.75
CA GLU A 82 -10.65 -1.65 -5.58
C GLU A 82 -9.21 -2.21 -5.61
N GLY A 83 -9.04 -3.49 -5.96
CA GLY A 83 -7.72 -4.11 -6.08
C GLY A 83 -6.84 -3.48 -7.17
N GLU A 84 -7.41 -3.17 -8.33
CA GLU A 84 -6.69 -2.43 -9.37
C GLU A 84 -6.32 -1.01 -8.91
N ALA A 85 -7.20 -0.36 -8.14
CA ALA A 85 -6.92 0.95 -7.56
C ALA A 85 -5.76 0.89 -6.55
N TRP A 86 -5.71 -0.13 -5.67
CA TRP A 86 -4.57 -0.36 -4.78
C TRP A 86 -3.26 -0.56 -5.56
N LEU A 87 -3.27 -1.34 -6.63
CA LEU A 87 -2.08 -1.55 -7.46
C LEU A 87 -1.62 -0.25 -8.16
N LYS A 88 -2.56 0.57 -8.63
CA LYS A 88 -2.27 1.77 -9.42
C LYS A 88 -1.93 2.99 -8.57
N TYR A 89 -2.62 3.21 -7.46
CA TYR A 89 -2.61 4.45 -6.70
C TYR A 89 -1.99 4.33 -5.29
N ALA A 90 -1.68 3.13 -4.82
CA ALA A 90 -0.98 2.93 -3.55
C ALA A 90 0.50 2.59 -3.78
N LEU A 91 1.06 1.65 -3.01
CA LEU A 91 2.48 1.30 -3.02
C LEU A 91 3.01 0.94 -4.41
N ALA A 92 2.38 -0.01 -5.09
CA ALA A 92 2.92 -0.60 -6.32
C ALA A 92 3.12 0.43 -7.44
N GLY A 93 2.13 1.28 -7.69
CA GLY A 93 2.21 2.30 -8.72
C GLY A 93 3.11 3.49 -8.39
N ARG A 94 3.57 3.64 -7.13
CA ARG A 94 4.21 4.88 -6.66
C ARG A 94 5.59 4.71 -6.07
N ILE A 95 5.97 3.51 -5.65
CA ILE A 95 7.25 3.28 -4.97
C ILE A 95 8.46 3.77 -5.77
N LEU A 96 8.42 3.72 -7.10
CA LEU A 96 9.52 4.24 -7.95
C LEU A 96 9.80 5.73 -7.71
N LYS A 97 8.80 6.53 -7.32
CA LYS A 97 8.99 7.95 -6.97
C LYS A 97 9.74 8.15 -5.66
N SER A 98 9.79 7.13 -4.78
CA SER A 98 10.48 7.21 -3.50
C SER A 98 11.98 6.93 -3.55
N GLY A 99 12.49 6.41 -4.68
CA GLY A 99 13.87 5.92 -4.75
C GLY A 99 14.09 4.57 -4.05
N ALA A 100 13.11 4.05 -3.31
CA ALA A 100 13.17 2.71 -2.74
C ALA A 100 13.11 1.65 -3.86
N THR A 101 13.86 0.56 -3.68
CA THR A 101 13.90 -0.56 -4.62
C THR A 101 13.05 -1.75 -4.16
N HIS A 102 12.60 -1.74 -2.92
CA HIS A 102 11.88 -2.85 -2.31
C HIS A 102 10.66 -2.33 -1.54
N GLY A 103 9.52 -2.98 -1.71
CA GLY A 103 8.36 -2.67 -0.90
C GLY A 103 7.40 -3.82 -0.73
N MET A 104 6.62 -3.75 0.34
CA MET A 104 5.64 -4.77 0.71
C MET A 104 4.37 -4.11 1.24
N ASN A 105 3.24 -4.38 0.61
CA ASN A 105 1.91 -4.07 1.13
C ASN A 105 1.30 -5.36 1.68
N VAL A 106 1.10 -5.43 2.99
CA VAL A 106 0.49 -6.59 3.66
C VAL A 106 -0.87 -6.19 4.19
N PHE A 107 -1.88 -7.02 3.93
CA PHE A 107 -3.24 -6.79 4.40
C PHE A 107 -3.52 -7.68 5.61
N LEU A 108 -4.09 -7.10 6.66
CA LEU A 108 -4.55 -7.83 7.83
C LEU A 108 -5.57 -8.88 7.40
N ARG A 109 -5.37 -10.12 7.86
CA ARG A 109 -6.22 -11.28 7.58
C ARG A 109 -6.73 -11.90 8.87
N GLY A 110 -7.96 -12.42 8.81
CA GLY A 110 -8.58 -13.17 9.89
C GLY A 110 -10.02 -12.76 10.16
N SER A 111 -10.64 -13.45 11.12
CA SER A 111 -11.99 -13.17 11.58
C SER A 111 -11.95 -12.22 12.78
N LEU A 112 -11.92 -10.91 12.50
CA LEU A 112 -11.97 -9.88 13.53
C LEU A 112 -13.37 -9.27 13.58
N TRP A 113 -14.14 -9.63 14.61
CA TRP A 113 -15.48 -9.07 14.90
C TRP A 113 -16.46 -9.11 13.72
N ASP A 114 -16.43 -10.21 12.95
CA ASP A 114 -17.30 -10.43 11.78
C ASP A 114 -17.23 -9.33 10.71
N LEU A 115 -16.15 -8.54 10.68
CA LEU A 115 -15.96 -7.47 9.69
C LEU A 115 -15.53 -7.97 8.30
N GLY A 116 -15.05 -9.22 8.22
CA GLY A 116 -14.38 -9.76 7.03
C GLY A 116 -12.99 -9.16 6.82
N SER A 117 -12.30 -9.59 5.76
CA SER A 117 -11.03 -9.01 5.32
C SER A 117 -10.76 -9.26 3.84
N ASP A 118 -10.09 -8.31 3.19
CA ASP A 118 -9.59 -8.49 1.83
C ASP A 118 -8.18 -7.90 1.61
N GLY A 119 -7.63 -8.14 0.42
CA GLY A 119 -6.31 -7.68 -0.02
C GLY A 119 -5.28 -8.77 -0.25
N GLU A 120 -4.77 -8.85 -1.47
CA GLU A 120 -3.62 -9.70 -1.79
C GLU A 120 -2.33 -9.03 -1.34
N ILE A 121 -1.35 -9.81 -0.91
CA ILE A 121 -0.04 -9.26 -0.55
C ILE A 121 0.62 -8.76 -1.84
N ILE A 122 1.08 -7.52 -1.83
CA ILE A 122 1.73 -6.89 -2.97
C ILE A 122 3.21 -6.72 -2.63
N LEU A 123 4.07 -7.38 -3.39
CA LEU A 123 5.52 -7.18 -3.34
C LEU A 123 5.97 -6.34 -4.52
N VAL A 124 6.87 -5.41 -4.25
CA VAL A 124 7.56 -4.65 -5.28
C VAL A 124 9.06 -4.86 -5.12
N HIS A 125 9.70 -5.29 -6.21
CA HIS A 125 11.14 -5.30 -6.34
C HIS A 125 11.52 -4.58 -7.64
N ARG A 126 12.12 -3.40 -7.51
CA ARG A 126 12.43 -2.46 -8.60
C ARG A 126 11.16 -2.12 -9.38
N SER A 127 11.08 -2.53 -10.64
CA SER A 127 9.91 -2.35 -11.50
C SER A 127 8.94 -3.53 -11.48
N MET A 128 9.29 -4.63 -10.82
CA MET A 128 8.48 -5.84 -10.77
C MET A 128 7.48 -5.77 -9.61
N VAL A 129 6.20 -5.89 -9.94
CA VAL A 129 5.12 -6.03 -8.96
C VAL A 129 4.63 -7.48 -9.00
N ARG A 130 4.47 -8.10 -7.83
CA ARG A 130 3.89 -9.44 -7.68
C ARG A 130 2.78 -9.40 -6.64
N THR A 131 1.65 -10.00 -6.96
CA THR A 131 0.62 -10.31 -5.97
C THR A 131 0.67 -11.78 -5.61
N PHE A 132 0.26 -12.10 -4.39
CA PHE A 132 0.16 -13.46 -3.90
C PHE A 132 -1.30 -13.77 -3.59
N PRO A 133 -1.78 -14.97 -3.98
CA PRO A 133 -3.17 -15.34 -3.78
C PRO A 133 -3.52 -15.29 -2.29
N LYS A 134 -4.79 -14.98 -2.02
CA LYS A 134 -5.34 -14.98 -0.67
C LYS A 134 -5.20 -16.38 -0.07
N ILE A 135 -4.65 -16.46 1.14
CA ILE A 135 -4.62 -17.71 1.90
C ILE A 135 -5.56 -17.60 3.10
N TYR A 136 -6.16 -18.73 3.47
CA TYR A 136 -6.96 -18.83 4.69
C TYR A 136 -6.02 -19.07 5.88
N GLY A 137 -5.97 -18.12 6.82
CA GLY A 137 -5.15 -18.19 8.03
C GLY A 137 -3.99 -17.21 8.05
N ALA A 138 -3.05 -17.43 8.99
CA ALA A 138 -1.87 -16.59 9.14
C ALA A 138 -0.85 -16.85 8.02
N SER A 139 -0.23 -15.79 7.52
CA SER A 139 0.83 -15.84 6.51
C SER A 139 2.11 -15.19 7.02
N ILE A 140 3.26 -15.82 6.76
CA ILE A 140 4.56 -15.16 6.83
C ILE A 140 5.04 -14.96 5.40
N VAL A 141 5.35 -13.72 5.05
CA VAL A 141 5.95 -13.39 3.75
C VAL A 141 7.35 -12.85 3.97
N ASN A 142 8.29 -13.41 3.22
CA ASN A 142 9.68 -12.98 3.25
C ASN A 142 10.05 -12.33 1.92
N LEU A 143 10.64 -11.14 1.99
CA LEU A 143 11.23 -10.45 0.85
C LEU A 143 12.75 -10.48 1.05
N TRP A 144 13.42 -11.34 0.30
CA TRP A 144 14.88 -11.42 0.31
C TRP A 144 15.49 -10.17 -0.32
N LEU A 145 16.59 -9.71 0.27
CA LEU A 145 17.36 -8.58 -0.22
C LEU A 145 18.61 -9.11 -0.91
N ASP A 146 18.91 -8.55 -2.08
CA ASP A 146 20.09 -8.88 -2.89
C ASP A 146 21.40 -8.31 -2.30
#